data_AF-A0A069ZKG1-F1
#
_entry.id   AF-A0A069ZKG1-F1
#
_cell.length_a   1.000
_cell.length_b   1.000
_cell.length_c   1.000
_cell.angle_alpha   90.00
_cell.angle_beta   90.00
_cell.angle_gamma   90.00
#
_symmetry.space_group_name_H-M   'P 1'
#
loop_
_entity.id
_entity.type
_entity.pdbx_description
1 polymer ?
#
loop_
_entity_poly.entity_id
_entity_poly.type
_entity_poly.pdbx_seq_one_letter_code
_entity_poly.pdbx_strand_id
1 'polypeptide(L)'
;MEELRSAIDSELSLMTAISFKGGAHAVLAIGYEEKEGGITKVFCLDPGYPISKTALWNAVIMIDEGKGKYCHLYYTESDEYGVYVDESLKITRR
;
A
#
# COMPACT_ATOMS: atom_id res chain seq x y z
N MET A 1 0.61 -1.80 -10.81
CA MET A 1 1.98 -1.64 -10.28
C MET A 1 2.81 -0.62 -11.06
N GLU A 2 2.86 -0.66 -12.40
CA GLU A 2 3.57 0.37 -13.19
C GLU A 2 3.06 1.80 -12.93
N GLU A 3 1.75 1.98 -12.79
CA GLU A 3 1.15 3.28 -12.43
C GLU A 3 1.57 3.75 -11.04
N LEU A 4 1.68 2.83 -10.07
CA LEU A 4 2.12 3.13 -8.70
C LEU A 4 3.58 3.59 -8.68
N ARG A 5 4.44 2.89 -9.43
CA ARG A 5 5.83 3.29 -9.66
C ARG A 5 5.91 4.69 -10.24
N SER A 6 5.24 4.92 -11.38
CA SER A 6 5.27 6.21 -12.07
C SER A 6 4.72 7.35 -11.23
N ALA A 7 3.66 7.12 -10.45
CA ALA A 7 3.09 8.13 -9.56
C ALA A 7 4.09 8.53 -8.46
N ILE A 8 4.65 7.54 -7.74
CA ILE A 8 5.60 7.80 -6.65
C ILE A 8 6.86 8.49 -7.18
N ASP A 9 7.43 8.00 -8.29
CA ASP A 9 8.63 8.59 -8.90
C ASP A 9 8.41 10.02 -9.41
N SER A 10 7.15 10.39 -9.68
CA SER A 10 6.76 11.75 -10.10
C SER A 10 6.35 12.66 -8.94
N GLU A 11 6.67 12.28 -7.69
CA GLU A 11 6.26 12.97 -6.45
C GLU A 11 4.73 13.08 -6.26
N LEU A 12 3.97 12.18 -6.87
CA LEU A 12 2.51 12.20 -6.82
C LEU A 12 2.03 11.22 -5.75
N SER A 13 1.39 11.76 -4.72
CA SER A 13 0.71 11.00 -3.69
C SER A 13 -0.38 10.12 -4.31
N LEU A 14 -0.31 8.81 -4.05
CA LEU A 14 -1.25 7.84 -4.59
C LEU A 14 -2.09 7.26 -3.46
N MET A 15 -3.39 7.56 -3.46
CA MET A 15 -4.31 6.93 -2.52
C MET A 15 -4.78 5.60 -3.10
N THR A 16 -4.49 4.50 -2.42
CA THR A 16 -4.75 3.14 -2.88
C THR A 16 -5.91 2.55 -2.07
N ALA A 17 -6.93 2.04 -2.77
CA ALA A 17 -7.98 1.27 -2.14
C ALA A 17 -7.54 -0.20 -1.97
N ILE A 18 -7.75 -0.73 -0.76
CA ILE A 18 -7.54 -2.13 -0.43
C ILE A 18 -8.86 -2.75 0.02
N SER A 19 -9.12 -3.97 -0.45
CA SER A 19 -10.28 -4.77 -0.06
C SER A 19 -9.84 -6.04 0.65
N PHE A 20 -10.54 -6.40 1.73
CA PHE A 20 -10.29 -7.59 2.53
C PHE A 20 -11.60 -8.28 2.91
N LYS A 21 -11.51 -9.42 3.59
CA LYS A 21 -12.70 -10.17 3.98
C LYS A 21 -13.54 -9.34 4.96
N GLY A 22 -14.69 -8.84 4.49
CA GLY A 22 -15.67 -8.12 5.31
C GLY A 22 -15.52 -6.60 5.31
N GLY A 23 -14.63 -6.04 4.48
CA GLY A 23 -14.45 -4.59 4.41
C GLY A 23 -13.53 -4.13 3.28
N ALA A 24 -13.43 -2.81 3.17
CA ALA A 24 -12.49 -2.11 2.31
C ALA A 24 -11.98 -0.87 3.04
N HIS A 25 -10.79 -0.41 2.67
CA HIS A 25 -10.12 0.71 3.28
C HIS A 25 -9.26 1.48 2.26
N ALA A 26 -8.96 2.74 2.54
CA ALA A 26 -8.12 3.57 1.68
C ALA A 26 -6.87 4.02 2.44
N VAL A 27 -5.71 3.80 1.82
CA VAL A 27 -4.39 4.10 2.40
C VAL A 27 -3.59 4.95 1.43
N LEU A 28 -2.67 5.76 1.94
CA LEU A 28 -1.79 6.58 1.09
C LEU A 28 -0.47 5.85 0.85
N ALA A 29 -0.20 5.45 -0.39
CA ALA A 29 1.10 4.91 -0.78
C ALA A 29 2.13 6.04 -0.89
N ILE A 30 3.28 5.86 -0.23
CA ILE A 30 4.34 6.88 -0.12
C ILE A 30 5.71 6.39 -0.58
N GLY A 31 5.84 5.10 -0.87
CA GLY A 31 7.09 4.52 -1.34
C GLY A 31 6.93 3.04 -1.68
N TYR A 32 7.97 2.46 -2.27
CA TYR A 32 8.00 1.03 -2.58
C TYR A 32 9.41 0.47 -2.43
N GLU A 33 9.49 -0.85 -2.21
CA GLU A 33 10.71 -1.63 -2.34
C GLU A 33 10.65 -2.36 -3.69
N GLU A 34 11.75 -2.30 -4.45
CA GLU A 34 11.90 -3.02 -5.71
C GLU A 34 13.06 -4.02 -5.60
N LYS A 35 12.83 -5.24 -6.06
CA LYS A 35 13.85 -6.28 -6.15
C LYS A 35 13.68 -7.01 -7.49
N GLU A 36 14.80 -7.27 -8.17
CA GLU A 36 14.81 -8.01 -9.45
C GLU A 36 13.88 -7.42 -10.53
N GLY A 37 13.63 -6.10 -10.49
CA GLY A 37 12.77 -5.40 -11.44
C GLY A 37 11.27 -5.44 -11.10
N GLY A 38 10.89 -6.03 -9.98
CA GLY A 38 9.51 -6.09 -9.48
C GLY A 38 9.34 -5.39 -8.14
N ILE A 39 8.20 -4.72 -7.95
CA ILE A 39 7.84 -4.15 -6.65
C ILE A 39 7.48 -5.29 -5.70
N THR A 40 8.19 -5.37 -4.58
CA THR A 40 7.97 -6.38 -3.53
C THR A 40 7.16 -5.83 -2.36
N LYS A 41 7.30 -4.53 -2.08
CA LYS A 41 6.58 -3.87 -0.97
C LYS A 41 6.10 -2.49 -1.37
N VAL A 42 4.96 -2.09 -0.82
CA VAL A 42 4.47 -0.71 -0.90
C VAL A 42 4.31 -0.17 0.52
N PHE A 43 5.01 0.92 0.83
CA PHE A 43 4.95 1.61 2.11
C PHE A 43 3.77 2.57 2.12
N CYS A 44 2.94 2.50 3.17
CA CYS A 44 1.69 3.23 3.25
C CYS A 44 1.56 4.02 4.56
N LEU A 45 0.84 5.15 4.47
CA LEU A 45 0.25 5.84 5.61
C LEU A 45 -1.23 5.47 5.71
N ASP A 46 -1.60 4.84 6.82
CA ASP A 46 -2.97 4.43 7.13
C ASP A 46 -3.53 5.28 8.29
N PRO A 47 -4.62 6.03 8.09
CA PRO A 47 -5.24 6.84 9.15
C PRO A 47 -5.92 6.02 10.28
N GLY A 48 -6.16 4.73 10.06
CA GLY A 48 -6.76 3.80 11.02
C GLY A 48 -5.78 3.23 12.04
N TYR A 49 -4.48 3.46 11.88
CA TYR A 49 -3.43 2.91 12.76
C TYR A 49 -2.50 3.99 13.31
N PRO A 50 -1.97 3.81 14.53
CA PRO A 50 -0.93 4.69 15.06
C PRO A 50 0.37 4.57 14.25
N ILE A 51 1.20 5.61 14.31
CA ILE A 51 2.56 5.60 13.75
C ILE A 51 3.58 5.87 14.86
N SER A 52 4.63 5.06 14.92
CA SER A 52 5.75 5.30 15.83
C SER A 52 6.46 6.61 15.48
N LYS A 53 6.98 7.32 16.49
CA LYS A 53 7.64 8.64 16.32
C LYS A 53 8.85 8.61 15.38
N THR A 54 9.46 7.45 15.19
CA THR A 54 10.63 7.26 14.34
C THR A 54 10.31 6.58 13.01
N ALA A 55 9.05 6.21 12.77
CA ALA A 55 8.64 5.53 11.56
C ALA A 55 8.20 6.53 10.49
N LEU A 56 8.48 6.21 9.23
CA LEU A 56 8.06 7.00 8.06
C LEU A 56 6.76 6.47 7.43
N TRP A 57 6.37 5.23 7.75
CA TRP A 57 5.13 4.57 7.37
C TRP A 57 4.59 3.77 8.56
N ASN A 58 3.29 3.50 8.59
CA ASN A 58 2.66 2.64 9.61
C ASN A 58 1.96 1.42 9.02
N ALA A 59 2.03 1.25 7.70
CA ALA A 59 1.51 0.09 7.02
C ALA A 59 2.36 -0.32 5.82
N VAL A 60 2.34 -1.62 5.48
CA VAL A 60 3.05 -2.19 4.34
C VAL A 60 2.16 -3.17 3.59
N ILE A 61 2.06 -3.02 2.27
CA ILE A 61 1.50 -4.05 1.39
C ILE A 61 2.66 -4.89 0.85
N MET A 62 2.71 -6.16 1.22
CA MET A 62 3.62 -7.16 0.65
C MET A 62 2.98 -7.75 -0.60
N ILE A 63 3.67 -7.60 -1.73
CA ILE A 63 3.16 -7.94 -3.06
C ILE A 63 3.35 -9.43 -3.32
N ASP A 64 2.31 -10.06 -3.87
CA ASP A 64 2.23 -11.50 -4.21
C ASP A 64 2.58 -12.51 -3.10
N GLU A 65 2.57 -12.08 -1.83
CA GLU A 65 2.79 -12.97 -0.67
C GLU A 65 1.48 -13.57 -0.11
N GLY A 66 0.32 -13.15 -0.63
CA GLY A 66 -0.99 -13.65 -0.23
C GLY A 66 -1.39 -14.96 -0.94
N LYS A 67 -2.66 -15.37 -0.76
CA LYS A 67 -3.21 -16.59 -1.40
C LYS A 67 -4.61 -16.35 -1.94
N GLY A 68 -4.88 -16.88 -3.12
CA GLY A 68 -6.22 -16.84 -3.74
C GLY A 68 -6.63 -15.41 -4.13
N LYS A 69 -7.86 -15.02 -3.82
CA LYS A 69 -8.42 -13.70 -4.16
C LYS A 69 -7.62 -12.54 -3.55
N TYR A 70 -7.10 -12.74 -2.34
CA TYR A 70 -6.30 -11.75 -1.62
C TYR A 70 -4.82 -12.08 -1.84
N CYS A 71 -4.32 -11.72 -3.01
CA CYS A 71 -2.98 -12.07 -3.48
C CYS A 71 -1.87 -11.27 -2.79
N HIS A 72 -2.20 -10.27 -1.97
CA HIS A 72 -1.25 -9.47 -1.22
C HIS A 72 -1.46 -9.64 0.28
N LEU A 73 -0.44 -9.34 1.08
CA LEU A 73 -0.56 -9.25 2.54
C LEU A 73 -0.42 -7.80 2.98
N TYR A 74 -1.27 -7.39 3.90
CA TYR A 74 -1.25 -6.08 4.50
C TYR A 74 -0.81 -6.19 5.96
N TYR A 75 0.20 -5.41 6.32
CA TYR A 75 0.80 -5.39 7.65
C TYR A 75 0.71 -4.01 8.27
N THR A 76 0.35 -3.99 9.55
CA THR A 76 0.55 -2.86 10.46
C THR A 76 1.30 -3.35 11.70
N GLU A 77 1.56 -2.48 12.68
CA GLU A 77 2.14 -2.93 13.95
C GLU A 77 1.21 -3.88 14.74
N SER A 78 -0.10 -3.82 14.49
CA SER A 78 -1.11 -4.54 15.29
C SER A 78 -1.80 -5.67 14.53
N ASP A 79 -1.85 -5.60 13.20
CA ASP A 79 -2.66 -6.49 12.37
C ASP A 79 -1.91 -7.00 11.14
N GLU A 80 -2.31 -8.19 10.71
CA GLU A 80 -1.90 -8.82 9.46
C GLU A 80 -3.12 -9.47 8.78
N TYR A 81 -3.38 -9.13 7.53
CA TYR A 81 -4.44 -9.77 6.76
C TYR A 81 -4.21 -9.72 5.24
N GLY A 82 -4.82 -10.67 4.53
CA GLY A 82 -4.79 -10.70 3.08
C GLY A 82 -5.64 -9.58 2.48
N VAL A 83 -5.11 -8.90 1.47
CA VAL A 83 -5.79 -7.84 0.72
C VAL A 83 -5.75 -8.05 -0.78
N TYR A 84 -6.72 -7.44 -1.46
CA TYR A 84 -6.71 -7.17 -2.89
C TYR A 84 -6.55 -5.67 -3.06
N VAL A 85 -5.66 -5.24 -3.96
CA VAL A 85 -5.50 -3.82 -4.32
C VAL A 85 -6.45 -3.55 -5.48
N ASP A 86 -7.45 -2.69 -5.24
CA ASP A 86 -8.43 -2.30 -6.25
C ASP A 86 -7.84 -1.15 -7.11
N GLU A 87 -8.46 0.01 -7.07
CA GLU A 87 -8.08 1.19 -7.84
C GLU A 87 -7.24 2.15 -7.00
N SER A 88 -6.41 2.93 -7.68
CA SER A 88 -5.59 3.96 -7.05
C SER A 88 -5.98 5.33 -7.60
N LEU A 89 -6.21 6.30 -6.71
CA LEU A 89 -6.52 7.67 -7.06
C LEU A 89 -5.25 8.54 -6.96
N LYS A 90 -4.86 9.09 -8.10
CA LYS A 90 -3.71 9.99 -8.21
C LYS A 90 -4.09 11.40 -7.76
N ILE A 91 -3.43 11.90 -6.71
CA ILE A 91 -3.65 13.26 -6.21
C ILE A 91 -2.68 14.20 -6.92
N THR A 92 -3.21 15.16 -7.68
CA THR A 92 -2.42 16.19 -8.36
C THR A 92 -2.66 17.55 -7.68
N ARG A 93 -1.60 18.33 -7.54
CA ARG A 93 -1.70 19.71 -7.05
C ARG A 93 -2.42 20.56 -8.11
N ARG A 94 -3.38 21.38 -7.67
CA ARG A 94 -4.04 22.38 -8.52
C ARG A 94 -3.13 23.55 -8.83
#